data_AF-A0A4U7BKQ5-F1
#
_entry.id   AF-A0A4U7BKQ5-F1
#
_cell.length_a   1.000
_cell.length_b   1.000
_cell.length_c   1.000
_cell.angle_alpha   90.00
_cell.angle_beta   90.00
_cell.angle_gamma   90.00
#
_symmetry.space_group_name_H-M   'P 1'
#
loop_
_entity.id
_entity.type
_entity.pdbx_description
1 polymer ?
#
loop_
_entity_poly.entity_id
_entity_poly.type
_entity_poly.pdbx_seq_one_letter_code
_entity_poly.pdbx_strand_id
1 'polypeptide(L)'
;MLRDSEAKKWWQLKKKCSISSYAISALKITRLLVDDTSTKKRIGTEMLILADILAFSISNLVGCKLIIVDAKNEAKGFYQKKWFQ
;
A
#
# COMPACT_ATOMS: atom_id res chain seq x y z
N MET A 1 15.71 38.61 12.55
CA MET A 1 16.48 38.39 11.31
C MET A 1 17.19 37.04 11.21
N LEU A 2 17.46 36.30 12.30
CA LEU A 2 18.14 34.98 12.27
C LEU A 2 17.24 33.75 11.96
N ARG A 3 15.90 33.87 12.03
CA ARG A 3 14.97 32.75 11.76
C ARG A 3 14.69 32.53 10.26
N ASP A 4 14.79 33.59 9.46
CA ASP A 4 14.48 33.55 8.03
C ASP A 4 15.62 32.93 7.19
N SER A 5 16.86 33.03 7.67
CA SER A 5 18.03 32.41 7.02
C SER A 5 18.05 30.88 7.21
N GLU A 6 17.68 30.40 8.40
CA GLU A 6 17.53 28.97 8.67
C GLU A 6 16.35 28.38 7.90
N ALA A 7 15.19 29.06 7.89
CA ALA A 7 14.03 28.62 7.12
C ALA A 7 14.34 28.52 5.61
N LYS A 8 15.11 29.47 5.05
CA LYS A 8 15.60 29.40 3.67
C LYS A 8 16.55 28.21 3.44
N LYS A 9 17.42 27.90 4.41
CA LYS A 9 18.33 26.74 4.35
C LYS A 9 17.56 25.42 4.38
N TRP A 10 16.53 25.31 5.21
CA TRP A 10 15.61 24.16 5.24
C TRP A 10 14.82 24.00 3.94
N TRP A 11 14.36 25.10 3.35
CA TRP A 11 13.70 25.11 2.03
C TRP A 11 14.63 24.68 0.89
N GLN A 12 15.89 25.12 0.92
CA GLN A 12 16.93 24.75 -0.05
C GLN A 12 17.30 23.26 0.06
N LEU A 13 17.40 22.71 1.28
CA LEU A 13 17.63 21.29 1.52
C LEU A 13 16.48 20.41 1.01
N LYS A 14 15.21 20.83 1.21
CA LYS A 14 14.03 20.14 0.65
C LYS A 14 14.02 20.12 -0.89
N LYS A 15 14.55 21.15 -1.56
CA LYS A 15 14.65 21.21 -3.02
C LYS A 15 15.77 20.32 -3.59
N LYS A 16 16.86 20.12 -2.83
CA LYS A 16 18.05 19.37 -3.28
C LYS A 16 17.82 17.84 -3.28
N CYS A 17 16.92 17.34 -2.43
CA CYS A 17 16.42 15.97 -2.49
C CYS A 17 15.09 15.90 -3.25
N SER A 18 15.09 16.31 -4.52
CA SER A 18 14.12 15.76 -5.46
C SER A 18 14.68 14.41 -5.91
N ILE A 19 14.63 13.41 -5.00
CA ILE A 19 14.51 12.02 -5.45
C ILE A 19 13.32 12.07 -6.40
N SER A 20 13.59 11.94 -7.70
CA SER A 20 12.55 11.87 -8.70
C SER A 20 11.55 10.85 -8.19
N SER A 21 10.34 11.32 -7.89
CA SER A 21 9.25 10.46 -7.44
C SER A 21 8.92 9.56 -8.62
N TYR A 22 9.66 8.45 -8.74
CA TYR A 22 9.36 7.45 -9.73
C TYR A 22 8.03 6.84 -9.33
N ALA A 23 7.04 6.96 -10.21
CA ALA A 23 5.75 6.34 -10.00
C ALA A 23 5.98 4.83 -9.85
N ILE A 24 5.68 4.29 -8.67
CA ILE A 24 5.80 2.85 -8.43
C ILE A 24 4.51 2.19 -8.92
N SER A 25 4.63 1.33 -9.93
CA SER A 25 3.50 0.55 -10.42
C SER A 25 3.02 -0.43 -9.34
N ALA A 26 1.75 -0.31 -8.98
CA ALA A 26 1.11 -1.10 -7.94
C ALA A 26 -0.21 -1.71 -8.43
N LEU A 27 -0.50 -2.92 -7.94
CA LEU A 27 -1.80 -3.57 -8.09
C LEU A 27 -2.67 -3.24 -6.89
N LYS A 28 -3.88 -2.75 -7.13
CA LYS A 28 -4.79 -2.34 -6.07
C LYS A 28 -5.88 -3.38 -5.85
N ILE A 29 -5.99 -3.88 -4.62
CA ILE A 29 -7.17 -4.65 -4.20
C ILE A 29 -8.28 -3.63 -3.92
N THR A 30 -9.22 -3.50 -4.85
CA THR A 30 -10.29 -2.50 -4.75
C THR A 30 -11.40 -2.94 -3.79
N ARG A 31 -11.75 -4.22 -3.79
CA ARG A 31 -12.80 -4.80 -2.94
C ARG A 31 -12.44 -6.20 -2.51
N LEU A 32 -12.55 -6.45 -1.21
CA LEU A 32 -12.52 -7.77 -0.60
C LEU A 32 -13.63 -7.79 0.46
N LEU A 33 -14.63 -8.63 0.25
CA LEU A 33 -15.81 -8.73 1.09
C LEU A 33 -16.10 -10.20 1.34
N VAL A 34 -16.53 -10.51 2.55
CA VAL A 34 -17.02 -11.83 2.92
C VAL A 34 -18.38 -11.61 3.54
N ASP A 35 -19.34 -12.46 3.20
CA ASP A 35 -20.65 -12.43 3.81
C ASP A 35 -20.56 -12.64 5.33
N ASP A 36 -21.37 -11.92 6.10
CA ASP A 36 -21.29 -11.91 7.57
C ASP A 36 -21.54 -13.31 8.15
N THR A 37 -22.41 -14.11 7.52
CA THR A 37 -22.69 -15.51 7.94
C THR A 37 -21.52 -16.47 7.71
N SER A 38 -20.55 -16.02 6.91
CA SER A 38 -19.36 -16.78 6.52
C SER A 38 -18.08 -16.21 7.12
N THR A 39 -18.19 -15.22 8.01
CA THR A 39 -17.07 -14.70 8.80
C THR A 39 -16.47 -15.78 9.70
N LYS A 40 -15.19 -15.62 10.06
CA LYS A 40 -14.38 -16.57 10.87
C LYS A 40 -14.13 -17.95 10.26
N LYS A 41 -14.66 -18.26 9.06
CA LYS A 41 -14.36 -19.48 8.30
C LYS A 41 -13.10 -19.37 7.42
N ARG A 42 -12.21 -18.42 7.71
CA ARG A 42 -10.97 -18.12 6.95
C ARG A 42 -11.14 -17.72 5.48
N ILE A 43 -12.36 -17.70 4.93
CA ILE A 43 -12.64 -17.32 3.53
C ILE A 43 -11.97 -16.01 3.10
N GLY A 44 -12.06 -14.96 3.92
CA GLY A 44 -11.41 -13.68 3.59
C GLY A 44 -9.89 -13.77 3.51
N THR A 45 -9.28 -14.64 4.32
CA THR A 45 -7.83 -14.91 4.26
C THR A 45 -7.48 -15.69 3.01
N GLU A 46 -8.27 -16.70 2.64
CA GLU A 46 -8.05 -17.51 1.44
C GLU A 46 -8.19 -16.67 0.17
N MET A 47 -9.20 -15.80 0.11
CA MET A 47 -9.38 -14.84 -0.98
C MET A 47 -8.22 -13.85 -1.08
N LEU A 48 -7.67 -13.40 0.05
CA LEU A 48 -6.49 -12.52 0.06
C LEU A 48 -5.24 -13.25 -0.46
N ILE A 49 -5.04 -14.52 -0.10
CA ILE A 49 -3.95 -15.35 -0.63
C ILE A 49 -4.11 -15.56 -2.14
N LEU A 50 -5.34 -15.83 -2.60
CA LEU A 50 -5.62 -15.96 -4.03
C LEU A 50 -5.28 -14.66 -4.78
N ALA A 51 -5.66 -13.51 -4.22
CA ALA A 51 -5.34 -12.21 -4.80
C ALA A 51 -3.82 -11.97 -4.89
N ASP A 52 -3.05 -12.41 -3.89
CA ASP A 52 -1.59 -12.32 -3.87
C ASP A 52 -0.94 -13.20 -4.96
N ILE A 53 -1.41 -14.44 -5.12
CA ILE A 53 -0.96 -15.34 -6.19
C ILE A 53 -1.24 -14.74 -7.57
N LEU A 54 -2.46 -14.22 -7.78
CA LEU A 54 -2.83 -13.56 -9.03
C LEU A 54 -1.97 -12.31 -9.28
N ALA A 55 -1.72 -11.51 -8.24
CA ALA A 55 -0.87 -10.35 -8.34
C ALA A 55 0.58 -10.71 -8.69
N PHE A 56 1.11 -11.82 -8.17
CA PHE A 56 2.42 -12.35 -8.53
C PHE A 56 2.47 -12.82 -10.01
N SER A 57 1.42 -13.46 -10.50
CA SER A 57 1.35 -13.83 -11.93
C SER A 57 1.31 -12.59 -12.83
N ILE A 58 0.52 -11.58 -12.47
CA ILE A 58 0.41 -10.32 -13.23
C ILE A 58 1.69 -9.50 -13.13
N SER A 59 2.36 -9.47 -11.98
CA SER A 59 3.61 -8.72 -11.81
C SER A 59 4.72 -9.21 -12.71
N ASN A 60 4.81 -10.52 -12.94
CA ASN A 60 5.78 -11.10 -13.87
C ASN A 60 5.53 -10.68 -15.33
N LEU A 61 4.29 -10.34 -15.68
CA LEU A 61 3.93 -9.88 -17.02
C LEU A 61 4.08 -8.35 -17.19
N VAL A 62 3.67 -7.56 -16.19
CA VAL A 62 3.51 -6.10 -16.30
C VAL A 62 4.59 -5.31 -15.55
N GLY A 63 5.33 -5.95 -14.63
CA GLY A 63 6.38 -5.32 -13.82
C GLY A 63 5.89 -4.57 -12.58
N CYS A 64 4.66 -4.83 -12.10
CA CYS A 64 4.15 -4.24 -10.86
C CYS A 64 4.88 -4.82 -9.63
N LYS A 65 5.33 -3.97 -8.70
CA LYS A 65 6.13 -4.43 -7.53
C LYS A 65 5.43 -4.30 -6.18
N LEU A 66 4.25 -3.67 -6.16
CA LEU A 66 3.50 -3.41 -4.94
C LEU A 66 2.06 -3.92 -5.07
N ILE A 67 1.53 -4.43 -3.96
CA ILE A 67 0.09 -4.63 -3.78
C ILE A 67 -0.38 -3.62 -2.74
N ILE A 68 -1.39 -2.83 -3.08
CA ILE A 68 -1.96 -1.81 -2.22
C ILE A 68 -3.43 -2.08 -1.94
N VAL A 69 -3.89 -1.66 -0.77
CA VAL A 69 -5.29 -1.80 -0.35
C VAL A 69 -5.73 -0.56 0.41
N ASP A 70 -6.93 -0.07 0.08
CA ASP A 70 -7.58 0.97 0.88
C ASP A 70 -8.44 0.29 1.94
N ALA A 71 -7.83 0.01 3.09
CA ALA A 71 -8.53 -0.64 4.19
C ALA A 71 -9.40 0.37 4.98
N LYS A 72 -10.67 0.00 5.20
CA LYS A 72 -11.49 0.65 6.23
C LYS A 72 -10.85 0.49 7.61
N ASN A 73 -11.10 1.42 8.53
CA ASN A 73 -10.47 1.42 9.84
C ASN A 73 -10.70 0.10 10.61
N GLU A 74 -11.88 -0.49 10.51
CA GLU A 74 -12.25 -1.74 11.17
C GLU A 74 -11.51 -2.95 10.57
N ALA A 75 -11.11 -2.86 9.30
CA ALA A 75 -10.43 -3.91 8.56
C ALA A 75 -8.89 -3.80 8.61
N LYS A 76 -8.31 -2.70 9.08
CA LYS A 76 -6.84 -2.52 9.14
C LYS A 76 -6.15 -3.66 9.88
N GLY A 77 -6.69 -4.07 11.03
CA GLY A 77 -6.14 -5.18 11.81
C GLY A 77 -6.20 -6.53 11.09
N PHE A 78 -7.10 -6.73 10.12
CA PHE A 78 -7.12 -7.93 9.29
C PHE A 78 -5.92 -7.97 8.33
N TYR A 79 -5.63 -6.86 7.64
CA TYR A 79 -4.51 -6.76 6.70
C TYR A 79 -3.15 -6.73 7.42
N GLN A 80 -3.04 -6.01 8.54
CA GLN A 80 -1.79 -5.92 9.33
C GLN A 80 -1.36 -7.24 9.97
N LYS A 81 -2.31 -8.13 10.29
CA LYS A 81 -2.01 -9.51 10.74
C LYS A 81 -1.39 -10.38 9.65
N LYS A 82 -1.29 -9.86 8.42
CA LYS A 82 -0.67 -10.52 7.26
C LYS A 82 0.66 -9.82 6.96
N TRP A 83 0.95 -9.55 5.70
CA TRP A 83 2.18 -8.93 5.23
C TRP A 83 2.00 -7.45 4.82
N PHE A 84 0.84 -6.85 5.10
CA PHE A 84 0.60 -5.43 4.83
C PHE A 84 1.10 -4.57 5.99
N GLN A 85 1.80 -3.49 5.66
CA GLN A 85 2.42 -2.55 6.60
C GLN A 85 1.55 -1.30 6.80
#